data_AF-A0A8B7UW22-F1
#
_entry.id   AF-A0A8B7UW22-F1
#
_cell.length_a   1.000
_cell.length_b   1.000
_cell.length_c   1.000
_cell.angle_alpha   90.00
_cell.angle_beta   90.00
_cell.angle_gamma   90.00
#
_symmetry.space_group_name_H-M   'P 1'
#
loop_
_entity.id
_entity.type
_entity.pdbx_description
1 polymer ?
#
loop_
_entity_poly.entity_id
_entity_poly.type
_entity_poly.pdbx_seq_one_letter_code
_entity_poly.pdbx_strand_id
1 'polypeptide(L)'
;MAAAAATPTSLESAPRIMRLVAECSRSRARAGELRLPHGTVSTPVFMPVGTQATMKGITAEQLDDLGCRICLGNTYHLGLRPGPELIQKAHGLHGFMNWPHNLLTDSGGFQMVSLVALSEVTEEGVRFRSPYDGDETLLSPERSVEIQNALEMTKRDVPGFAIGGLSGGESKAQFWKMVALSTSKLPKDKPRYLMGVGYATDLVVCVALGCDMFDCVYPTRTARFGSALVPTGNLQLKKKQYAKDFGPIDPECTCPTCRKHSRAFLHALLHSDNTAALHHLTIHNIAYQLQLMSAVRASIVEQRFPDFVRNFMRTMYGDHTFCPTWATEALASVGITLS
;
A
#
# COMPACT_ATOMS: atom_id res chain seq x y z
N MET A 1 31.08 43.03 34.41
CA MET A 1 30.09 41.95 34.62
C MET A 1 29.71 41.43 33.25
N ALA A 2 30.19 40.23 32.89
CA ALA A 2 29.86 39.60 31.63
C ALA A 2 28.48 38.94 31.76
N ALA A 3 27.57 39.26 30.83
CA ALA A 3 26.28 38.60 30.71
C ALA A 3 26.50 37.18 30.19
N ALA A 4 26.09 36.19 30.98
CA ALA A 4 26.13 34.79 30.57
C ALA A 4 25.10 34.57 29.44
N ALA A 5 25.59 34.09 28.29
CA ALA A 5 24.75 33.67 27.18
C ALA A 5 23.94 32.43 27.60
N ALA A 6 22.61 32.53 27.50
CA ALA A 6 21.72 31.41 27.74
C ALA A 6 22.01 30.28 26.75
N THR A 7 22.28 29.10 27.28
CA THR A 7 22.47 27.85 26.52
C THR A 7 21.15 27.52 25.81
N PRO A 8 21.15 27.20 24.50
CA PRO A 8 19.91 26.84 23.83
C PRO A 8 19.41 25.51 24.39
N THR A 9 18.23 25.55 25.01
CA THR A 9 17.44 24.39 25.39
C THR A 9 17.33 23.45 24.20
N SER A 10 17.84 22.23 24.33
CA SER A 10 17.68 21.17 23.34
C SER A 10 16.19 20.97 23.09
N LEU A 11 15.74 21.15 21.85
CA LEU A 11 14.41 20.74 21.40
C LEU A 11 14.26 19.25 21.70
N GLU A 12 13.43 18.89 22.68
CA GLU A 12 13.08 17.49 22.94
C GLU A 12 12.49 16.90 21.65
N SER A 13 13.05 15.78 21.20
CA SER A 13 12.61 15.11 19.97
C SER A 13 11.15 14.68 20.09
N ALA A 14 10.34 14.93 19.06
CA ALA A 14 8.92 14.58 19.09
C ALA A 14 8.71 13.06 19.33
N PRO A 15 7.69 12.66 20.11
CA PRO A 15 7.40 11.26 20.40
C PRO A 15 7.25 10.43 19.12
N ARG A 16 7.93 9.28 19.07
CA ARG A 16 7.85 8.38 17.93
C ARG A 16 6.54 7.60 17.95
N ILE A 17 5.81 7.65 16.84
CA ILE A 17 4.57 6.89 16.67
C ILE A 17 4.82 5.41 16.36
N MET A 18 6.02 5.05 15.91
CA MET A 18 6.38 3.68 15.51
C MET A 18 7.31 3.04 16.53
N ARG A 19 6.98 1.82 16.94
CA ARG A 19 7.86 0.92 17.69
C ARG A 19 8.32 -0.21 16.77
N LEU A 20 9.63 -0.43 16.67
CA LEU A 20 10.16 -1.61 16.00
C LEU A 20 10.03 -2.84 16.91
N VAL A 21 9.55 -3.94 16.34
CA VAL A 21 9.36 -5.23 17.01
C VAL A 21 10.46 -6.20 16.61
N ALA A 22 10.76 -6.29 15.32
CA ALA A 22 11.82 -7.13 14.79
C ALA A 22 12.35 -6.56 13.48
N GLU A 23 13.62 -6.83 13.20
CA GLU A 23 14.25 -6.57 11.90
C GLU A 23 14.81 -7.89 11.36
N CYS A 24 14.77 -8.07 10.04
CA CYS A 24 15.44 -9.20 9.40
C CYS A 24 16.96 -8.97 9.39
N SER A 25 17.75 -9.99 9.70
CA SER A 25 19.23 -9.89 9.72
C SER A 25 19.87 -9.71 8.34
N ARG A 26 19.20 -10.16 7.26
CA ARG A 26 19.72 -10.07 5.88
C ARG A 26 19.22 -8.87 5.09
N SER A 27 17.90 -8.68 5.04
CA SER A 27 17.25 -7.61 4.28
C SER A 27 16.96 -6.37 5.14
N ARG A 28 16.24 -5.40 4.57
CA ARG A 28 15.79 -4.20 5.30
C ARG A 28 14.37 -4.35 5.86
N ALA A 29 13.81 -5.56 5.85
CA ALA A 29 12.46 -5.81 6.32
C ALA A 29 12.32 -5.57 7.83
N ARG A 30 11.23 -4.90 8.20
CA ARG A 30 10.93 -4.53 9.59
C ARG A 30 9.50 -4.93 9.94
N ALA A 31 9.33 -5.48 11.13
CA ALA A 31 8.04 -5.66 11.77
C ALA A 31 7.91 -4.61 12.88
N GLY A 32 6.80 -3.89 12.90
CA GLY A 32 6.59 -2.80 13.84
C GLY A 32 5.14 -2.66 14.30
N GLU A 33 4.91 -1.63 15.10
CA GLU A 33 3.61 -1.21 15.61
C GLU A 33 3.50 0.32 15.57
N LEU A 34 2.45 0.85 14.94
CA LEU A 34 2.09 2.26 14.98
C LEU A 34 1.12 2.49 16.15
N ARG A 35 1.47 3.39 17.06
CA ARG A 35 0.58 3.90 18.11
C ARG A 35 -0.13 5.13 17.58
N LEU A 36 -1.39 4.97 17.23
CA LEU A 36 -2.22 6.01 16.65
C LEU A 36 -3.43 6.27 17.57
N PRO A 37 -4.13 7.43 17.44
CA PRO A 37 -5.22 7.80 18.32
C PRO A 37 -6.38 6.79 18.38
N HIS A 38 -6.65 6.06 17.28
CA HIS A 38 -7.74 5.09 17.18
C HIS A 38 -7.23 3.64 17.21
N GLY A 39 -6.17 3.40 17.99
CA GLY A 39 -5.64 2.06 18.24
C GLY A 39 -4.32 1.75 17.53
N THR A 40 -3.77 0.58 17.83
CA THR A 40 -2.47 0.16 17.31
C THR A 40 -2.60 -0.53 15.94
N VAL A 41 -1.64 -0.30 15.05
CA VAL A 41 -1.55 -0.94 13.73
C VAL A 41 -0.24 -1.71 13.62
N SER A 42 -0.31 -3.00 13.31
CA SER A 42 0.87 -3.81 13.00
C SER A 42 1.44 -3.48 11.63
N THR A 43 2.77 -3.36 11.50
CA THR A 43 3.46 -3.17 10.22
C THR A 43 4.37 -4.37 9.88
N PRO A 44 4.59 -4.70 8.58
CA PRO A 44 4.08 -4.00 7.40
C PRO A 44 2.56 -4.14 7.22
N VAL A 45 1.91 -3.10 6.69
CA VAL A 45 0.45 -3.01 6.55
C VAL A 45 0.05 -2.58 5.14
N PHE A 46 -0.98 -3.24 4.61
CA PHE A 46 -1.71 -2.80 3.42
C PHE A 46 -2.97 -2.08 3.88
N MET A 47 -3.20 -0.87 3.36
CA MET A 47 -4.33 0.01 3.70
C MET A 47 -5.32 0.00 2.52
N PRO A 48 -6.49 -0.64 2.67
CA PRO A 48 -7.55 -0.56 1.68
C PRO A 48 -8.04 0.88 1.49
N VAL A 49 -8.44 1.23 0.27
CA VAL A 49 -8.79 2.62 -0.11
C VAL A 49 -10.29 2.87 -0.13
N GLY A 50 -10.75 3.76 0.75
CA GLY A 50 -12.06 4.41 0.77
C GLY A 50 -12.07 5.68 -0.06
N THR A 51 -12.61 5.59 -1.27
CA THR A 51 -12.58 6.72 -2.23
C THR A 51 -13.68 7.75 -2.01
N GLN A 52 -14.83 7.44 -1.42
CA GLN A 52 -15.95 8.37 -1.25
C GLN A 52 -16.51 8.30 0.19
N ALA A 53 -15.61 8.18 1.17
CA ALA A 53 -15.92 7.69 2.53
C ALA A 53 -16.56 6.28 2.58
N THR A 54 -16.89 5.68 1.45
CA THR A 54 -17.14 4.25 1.32
C THR A 54 -15.99 3.60 0.57
N MET A 55 -15.61 2.41 1.01
CA MET A 55 -14.84 1.51 0.18
C MET A 55 -15.76 0.97 -0.91
N LYS A 56 -15.32 0.99 -2.16
CA LYS A 56 -16.16 0.52 -3.28
C LYS A 56 -16.33 -0.99 -3.16
N GLY A 57 -17.53 -1.44 -2.79
CA GLY A 57 -17.89 -2.86 -2.75
C GLY A 57 -17.65 -3.58 -1.42
N ILE A 58 -17.40 -2.87 -0.31
CA ILE A 58 -17.30 -3.46 1.03
C ILE A 58 -17.69 -2.41 2.09
N THR A 59 -18.36 -2.83 3.17
CA THR A 59 -18.77 -1.96 4.27
C THR A 59 -17.65 -1.77 5.31
N ALA A 60 -17.80 -0.76 6.19
CA ALA A 60 -16.89 -0.55 7.30
C ALA A 60 -16.85 -1.75 8.28
N GLU A 61 -18.02 -2.31 8.61
CA GLU A 61 -18.15 -3.50 9.46
C GLU A 61 -17.43 -4.71 8.86
N GLN A 62 -17.66 -5.01 7.58
CA GLN A 62 -16.96 -6.10 6.91
C GLN A 62 -15.45 -5.89 6.87
N LEU A 63 -14.98 -4.65 6.77
CA LEU A 63 -13.56 -4.35 6.80
C LEU A 63 -12.97 -4.58 8.20
N ASP A 64 -13.72 -4.24 9.25
CA ASP A 64 -13.36 -4.51 10.64
C ASP A 64 -13.29 -6.03 10.91
N ASP A 65 -14.29 -6.77 10.45
CA ASP A 65 -14.34 -8.25 10.55
C ASP A 65 -13.16 -8.95 9.87
N LEU A 66 -12.60 -8.33 8.82
CA LEU A 66 -11.39 -8.81 8.16
C LEU A 66 -10.10 -8.50 8.94
N GLY A 67 -10.19 -7.78 10.06
CA GLY A 67 -9.06 -7.42 10.92
C GLY A 67 -8.31 -6.17 10.48
N CYS A 68 -8.87 -5.36 9.57
CA CYS A 68 -8.26 -4.10 9.16
C CYS A 68 -8.32 -3.08 10.31
N ARG A 69 -7.21 -2.38 10.58
CA ARG A 69 -7.10 -1.37 11.66
C ARG A 69 -6.69 0.02 11.18
N ILE A 70 -6.51 0.17 9.87
CA ILE A 70 -6.26 1.44 9.20
C ILE A 70 -6.68 1.36 7.73
N CYS A 71 -7.39 2.36 7.24
CA CYS A 71 -7.72 2.47 5.82
C CYS A 71 -7.48 3.91 5.31
N LEU A 72 -7.41 4.06 3.99
CA LEU A 72 -7.17 5.36 3.36
C LEU A 72 -8.50 6.04 3.02
N GLY A 73 -8.70 7.28 3.46
CA GLY A 73 -9.79 8.15 3.01
C GLY A 73 -9.28 9.14 1.97
N ASN A 74 -9.90 9.19 0.78
CA ASN A 74 -9.47 10.10 -0.28
C ASN A 74 -10.03 11.52 -0.09
N THR A 75 -9.17 12.51 0.18
CA THR A 75 -9.59 13.88 0.47
C THR A 75 -10.15 14.61 -0.76
N TYR A 76 -9.64 14.33 -1.97
CA TYR A 76 -10.15 14.96 -3.20
C TYR A 76 -11.64 14.67 -3.41
N HIS A 77 -12.02 13.41 -3.29
CA HIS A 77 -13.41 13.01 -3.43
C HIS A 77 -14.27 13.53 -2.27
N LEU A 78 -13.81 13.38 -1.03
CA LEU A 78 -14.53 13.83 0.18
C LEU A 78 -14.78 15.34 0.20
N GLY A 79 -13.80 16.12 -0.26
CA GLY A 79 -13.88 17.58 -0.34
C GLY A 79 -14.86 18.08 -1.40
N LEU A 80 -15.07 17.31 -2.47
CA LEU A 80 -16.03 17.63 -3.53
C LEU A 80 -17.44 17.11 -3.21
N ARG A 81 -17.56 15.87 -2.73
CA ARG A 81 -18.83 15.22 -2.34
C ARG A 81 -18.54 14.20 -1.23
N PRO A 82 -19.15 14.29 -0.04
CA PRO A 82 -20.27 15.16 0.34
C PRO A 82 -19.89 16.62 0.69
N GLY A 83 -18.59 16.93 0.79
CA GLY A 83 -18.09 18.25 1.18
C GLY A 83 -17.78 18.36 2.69
N PRO A 84 -16.89 19.29 3.08
CA PRO A 84 -16.37 19.38 4.45
C PRO A 84 -17.43 19.72 5.50
N GLU A 85 -18.43 20.55 5.16
CA GLU A 85 -19.51 20.94 6.08
C GLU A 85 -20.37 19.75 6.52
N LEU A 86 -20.66 18.83 5.60
CA LEU A 86 -21.46 17.64 5.89
C LEU A 86 -20.66 16.65 6.75
N ILE A 87 -19.37 16.50 6.48
CA ILE A 87 -18.46 15.68 7.27
C ILE A 87 -18.35 16.22 8.71
N GLN A 88 -18.30 17.54 8.90
CA GLN A 88 -18.29 18.14 10.24
C GLN A 88 -19.57 17.84 11.02
N LYS A 89 -20.74 17.94 10.37
CA LYS A 89 -22.04 17.58 10.99
C LYS A 89 -22.13 16.10 11.36
N ALA A 90 -21.38 15.23 10.67
CA ALA A 90 -21.33 13.79 10.93
C ALA A 90 -20.23 13.37 11.93
N HIS A 91 -19.74 14.30 12.77
CA HIS A 91 -18.66 14.05 13.74
C HIS A 91 -17.31 13.67 13.09
N GLY A 92 -17.00 14.32 11.97
CA GLY A 92 -15.78 14.07 11.22
C GLY A 92 -15.84 12.82 10.36
N LEU A 93 -14.73 12.47 9.73
CA LEU A 93 -14.69 11.36 8.77
C LEU A 93 -14.94 10.00 9.42
N HIS A 94 -14.46 9.79 10.66
CA HIS A 94 -14.72 8.56 11.42
C HIS A 94 -16.23 8.35 11.65
N GLY A 95 -16.94 9.39 12.11
CA GLY A 95 -18.39 9.32 12.32
C GLY A 95 -19.16 9.15 11.01
N PHE A 96 -18.76 9.85 9.94
CA PHE A 96 -19.37 9.71 8.63
C PHE A 96 -19.22 8.29 8.04
N MET A 97 -18.06 7.67 8.23
CA MET A 97 -17.78 6.30 7.76
C MET A 97 -18.30 5.21 8.70
N ASN A 98 -18.73 5.58 9.91
CA ASN A 98 -18.91 4.68 11.04
C ASN A 98 -17.69 3.74 11.23
N TRP A 99 -16.49 4.33 11.20
CA TRP A 99 -15.23 3.61 11.28
C TRP A 99 -14.53 3.89 12.61
N PRO A 100 -14.36 2.88 13.48
CA PRO A 100 -13.81 3.09 14.83
C PRO A 100 -12.27 3.06 14.87
N HIS A 101 -11.61 2.65 13.79
CA HIS A 101 -10.15 2.49 13.72
C HIS A 101 -9.49 3.66 12.99
N ASN A 102 -8.19 3.56 12.71
CA ASN A 102 -7.42 4.67 12.16
C ASN A 102 -7.76 4.98 10.69
N LEU A 103 -7.58 6.24 10.31
CA LEU A 103 -7.68 6.74 8.93
C LEU A 103 -6.39 7.42 8.52
N LEU A 104 -5.94 7.17 7.29
CA LEU A 104 -4.95 7.98 6.59
C LEU A 104 -5.65 8.77 5.51
N THR A 105 -5.49 10.09 5.48
CA THR A 105 -6.05 10.95 4.44
C THR A 105 -4.93 11.51 3.56
N ASP A 106 -5.07 11.40 2.24
CA ASP A 106 -4.15 12.02 1.29
C ASP A 106 -4.42 13.53 1.16
N SER A 107 -3.55 14.26 0.46
CA SER A 107 -3.74 15.70 0.24
C SER A 107 -4.77 16.03 -0.85
N GLY A 108 -5.13 15.06 -1.69
CA GLY A 108 -5.97 15.25 -2.88
C GLY A 108 -5.28 15.95 -4.07
N GLY A 109 -4.05 16.44 -3.89
CA GLY A 109 -3.32 17.18 -4.93
C GLY A 109 -2.94 16.33 -6.13
N PHE A 110 -2.55 15.07 -5.92
CA PHE A 110 -2.22 14.14 -7.02
C PHE A 110 -3.41 13.91 -7.95
N GLN A 111 -4.61 13.74 -7.40
CA GLN A 111 -5.85 13.56 -8.16
C GLN A 111 -6.22 14.85 -8.90
N MET A 112 -6.00 16.00 -8.27
CA MET A 112 -6.24 17.29 -8.91
C MET A 112 -5.35 17.48 -10.14
N VAL A 113 -4.07 17.08 -10.12
CA VAL A 113 -3.17 17.22 -11.27
C VAL A 113 -3.30 16.09 -12.30
N SER A 114 -3.57 14.85 -11.86
CA SER A 114 -3.67 13.68 -12.76
C SER A 114 -5.03 13.50 -13.43
N LEU A 115 -6.10 14.02 -12.84
CA LEU A 115 -7.45 14.02 -13.45
C LEU A 115 -7.69 15.26 -14.32
N VAL A 116 -6.86 16.29 -14.19
CA VAL A 116 -6.85 17.44 -15.09
C VAL A 116 -5.89 17.11 -16.24
N ALA A 117 -6.30 17.35 -17.49
CA ALA A 117 -5.63 16.90 -18.71
C ALA A 117 -4.24 17.54 -19.01
N LEU A 118 -3.50 17.99 -17.99
CA LEU A 118 -2.33 18.86 -18.10
C LEU A 118 -0.99 18.15 -17.79
N SER A 119 -0.95 16.82 -17.69
CA SER A 119 0.28 16.08 -17.35
C SER A 119 0.48 14.84 -18.21
N GLU A 120 1.70 14.64 -18.70
CA GLU A 120 2.15 13.48 -19.48
C GLU A 120 3.27 12.76 -18.73
N VAL A 121 3.19 11.42 -18.64
CA VAL A 121 4.17 10.59 -17.92
C VAL A 121 5.01 9.82 -18.95
N THR A 122 6.33 9.96 -18.89
CA THR A 122 7.30 9.26 -19.76
C THR A 122 8.34 8.50 -18.92
N GLU A 123 9.19 7.67 -19.56
CA GLU A 123 10.32 6.98 -18.91
C GLU A 123 11.32 7.95 -18.24
N GLU A 124 11.40 9.19 -18.72
CA GLU A 124 12.32 10.22 -18.22
C GLU A 124 11.78 10.92 -16.95
N GLY A 125 10.47 10.82 -16.67
CA GLY A 125 9.82 11.47 -15.55
C GLY A 125 8.41 11.98 -15.88
N VAL A 126 7.88 12.85 -15.02
CA VAL A 126 6.58 13.49 -15.24
C VAL A 126 6.81 14.85 -15.91
N ARG A 127 6.27 15.04 -17.11
CA ARG A 127 6.15 16.36 -17.73
C ARG A 127 4.83 16.98 -17.34
N PHE A 128 4.90 18.17 -16.78
CA PHE A 128 3.71 18.96 -16.48
C PHE A 128 3.97 20.40 -16.83
N ARG A 129 2.89 21.10 -17.13
CA ARG A 129 2.93 22.55 -17.32
C ARG A 129 2.83 23.21 -15.95
N SER A 130 3.81 24.04 -15.62
CA SER A 130 3.85 24.75 -14.35
C SER A 130 2.61 25.65 -14.23
N PRO A 131 1.88 25.59 -13.10
CA PRO A 131 0.66 26.37 -12.93
C PRO A 131 0.94 27.87 -12.68
N TYR A 132 2.21 28.27 -12.51
CA TYR A 132 2.60 29.64 -12.16
C TYR A 132 3.01 30.48 -13.38
N ASP A 133 3.76 29.88 -14.29
CA ASP A 133 4.36 30.54 -15.47
C ASP A 133 3.99 29.86 -16.79
N GLY A 134 3.40 28.66 -16.74
CA GLY A 134 3.00 27.92 -17.94
C GLY A 134 4.15 27.19 -18.62
N ASP A 135 5.34 27.14 -18.02
CA ASP A 135 6.49 26.46 -18.59
C ASP A 135 6.37 24.95 -18.46
N GLU A 136 6.83 24.21 -19.48
CA GLU A 136 6.92 22.76 -19.40
C GLU A 136 8.11 22.35 -18.54
N THR A 137 7.80 21.66 -17.44
CA THR A 137 8.80 21.16 -16.49
C THR A 137 8.83 19.64 -16.52
N LEU A 138 10.03 19.07 -16.62
CA LEU A 138 10.27 17.64 -16.41
C LEU A 138 10.72 17.40 -14.97
N LEU A 139 9.95 16.63 -14.21
CA LEU A 139 10.34 16.13 -12.91
C LEU A 139 10.82 14.67 -13.04
N SER A 140 12.13 14.50 -13.16
CA SER A 140 12.77 13.18 -13.12
C SER A 140 12.91 12.65 -11.68
N PRO A 141 13.14 11.35 -11.48
CA PRO A 141 13.42 10.78 -10.16
C PRO A 141 14.64 11.41 -9.47
N GLU A 142 15.72 11.66 -10.19
CA GLU A 142 16.95 12.30 -9.69
C GLU A 142 16.66 13.74 -9.26
N ARG A 143 15.94 14.49 -10.09
CA ARG A 143 15.57 15.87 -9.78
C ARG A 143 14.63 15.96 -8.57
N SER A 144 13.70 15.00 -8.44
CA SER A 144 12.86 14.87 -7.26
C SER A 144 13.69 14.64 -5.99
N VAL A 145 14.69 13.75 -6.04
CA VAL A 145 15.60 13.51 -4.91
C VAL A 145 16.49 14.72 -4.61
N GLU A 146 16.99 15.42 -5.61
CA GLU A 146 17.73 16.68 -5.44
C GLU A 146 16.87 17.73 -4.73
N ILE A 147 15.63 17.93 -5.18
CA ILE A 147 14.68 18.85 -4.57
C ILE A 147 14.39 18.43 -3.12
N GLN A 148 14.13 17.14 -2.87
CA GLN A 148 13.89 16.63 -1.51
C GLN A 148 15.10 16.82 -0.58
N ASN A 149 16.32 16.64 -1.09
CA ASN A 149 17.55 16.91 -0.35
C ASN A 149 17.71 18.41 -0.08
N ALA A 150 17.47 19.28 -1.07
CA ALA A 150 17.55 20.73 -0.95
C ALA A 150 16.47 21.31 -0.03
N LEU A 151 15.29 20.68 0.03
CA LEU A 151 14.20 21.02 0.95
C LEU A 151 14.40 20.46 2.37
N GLU A 152 15.50 19.73 2.60
CA GLU A 152 15.91 19.19 3.89
C GLU A 152 14.78 18.40 4.59
N MET A 153 13.98 17.64 3.82
CA MET A 153 12.76 17.00 4.33
C MET A 153 13.02 16.12 5.56
N THR A 154 14.18 15.44 5.60
CA THR A 154 14.59 14.60 6.73
C THR A 154 15.02 15.38 7.97
N LYS A 155 15.33 16.68 7.86
CA LYS A 155 15.63 17.56 9.00
C LYS A 155 14.38 18.06 9.71
N ARG A 156 13.21 17.93 9.08
CA ARG A 156 11.92 18.24 9.72
C ARG A 156 11.52 17.09 10.64
N ASP A 157 11.18 17.40 11.89
CA ASP A 157 10.75 16.38 12.85
C ASP A 157 9.27 16.00 12.67
N VAL A 158 8.94 15.43 11.51
CA VAL A 158 7.60 14.89 11.20
C VAL A 158 7.46 13.44 11.68
N PRO A 159 6.24 12.95 12.00
CA PRO A 159 6.05 11.61 12.57
C PRO A 159 6.37 10.43 11.63
N GLY A 160 6.41 10.65 10.32
CA GLY A 160 6.61 9.60 9.30
C GLY A 160 6.87 10.18 7.92
N PHE A 161 7.33 9.34 6.98
CA PHE A 161 7.68 9.75 5.63
C PHE A 161 7.01 8.87 4.58
N ALA A 162 6.51 9.50 3.52
CA ALA A 162 5.94 8.82 2.36
C ALA A 162 6.89 8.86 1.17
N ILE A 163 6.87 7.81 0.36
CA ILE A 163 7.53 7.67 -0.93
C ILE A 163 6.40 7.67 -1.97
N GLY A 164 6.23 8.81 -2.64
CA GLY A 164 5.22 9.01 -3.68
C GLY A 164 5.85 9.30 -5.04
N GLY A 165 5.02 9.42 -6.07
CA GLY A 165 5.49 9.66 -7.46
C GLY A 165 6.07 8.41 -8.14
N LEU A 166 5.78 7.24 -7.61
CA LEU A 166 6.14 5.94 -8.16
C LEU A 166 4.87 5.16 -8.53
N SER A 167 5.00 4.13 -9.37
CA SER A 167 3.94 3.28 -9.92
C SER A 167 2.98 4.01 -10.90
N GLY A 168 3.49 5.02 -11.61
CA GLY A 168 2.73 5.87 -12.55
C GLY A 168 3.00 5.60 -14.03
N GLY A 169 4.00 4.77 -14.35
CA GLY A 169 4.37 4.42 -15.74
C GLY A 169 5.86 4.14 -15.95
N GLU A 170 6.69 4.29 -14.91
CA GLU A 170 8.13 4.07 -14.98
C GLU A 170 8.49 2.57 -15.09
N SER A 171 9.70 2.29 -15.58
CA SER A 171 10.21 0.93 -15.64
C SER A 171 10.33 0.32 -14.23
N LYS A 172 10.09 -0.98 -14.12
CA LYS A 172 10.25 -1.69 -12.83
C LYS A 172 11.67 -1.61 -12.28
N ALA A 173 12.68 -1.46 -13.14
CA ALA A 173 14.07 -1.28 -12.76
C ALA A 173 14.32 0.07 -12.07
N GLN A 174 13.74 1.17 -12.58
CA GLN A 174 13.80 2.48 -11.92
C GLN A 174 12.99 2.48 -10.63
N PHE A 175 11.78 1.91 -10.65
CA PHE A 175 10.89 1.80 -9.50
C PHE A 175 11.62 1.26 -8.25
N TRP A 176 12.21 0.06 -8.32
CA TRP A 176 12.80 -0.56 -7.14
C TRP A 176 14.06 0.17 -6.67
N LYS A 177 14.85 0.73 -7.59
CA LYS A 177 16.05 1.53 -7.26
C LYS A 177 15.67 2.80 -6.50
N MET A 178 14.58 3.46 -6.89
CA MET A 178 14.06 4.64 -6.19
C MET A 178 13.53 4.31 -4.80
N VAL A 179 12.84 3.18 -4.65
CA VAL A 179 12.44 2.68 -3.32
C VAL A 179 13.68 2.39 -2.46
N ALA A 180 14.69 1.71 -3.01
CA ALA A 180 15.92 1.37 -2.29
C ALA A 180 16.75 2.60 -1.89
N LEU A 181 16.81 3.62 -2.74
CA LEU A 181 17.47 4.90 -2.47
C LEU A 181 16.72 5.69 -1.39
N SER A 182 15.39 5.73 -1.46
CA SER A 182 14.57 6.45 -0.48
C SER A 182 14.70 5.81 0.91
N THR A 183 14.52 4.49 0.99
CA THR A 183 14.59 3.74 2.25
C THR A 183 15.98 3.70 2.90
N SER A 184 17.07 3.91 2.14
CA SER A 184 18.42 4.04 2.72
C SER A 184 18.67 5.39 3.37
N LYS A 185 17.97 6.45 2.92
CA LYS A 185 18.09 7.82 3.45
C LYS A 185 17.06 8.16 4.52
N LEU A 186 15.90 7.49 4.52
CA LEU A 186 14.83 7.75 5.49
C LEU A 186 15.17 7.20 6.89
N PRO A 187 14.82 7.93 7.97
CA PRO A 187 15.07 7.50 9.35
C PRO A 187 14.48 6.10 9.64
N LYS A 188 15.20 5.30 10.43
CA LYS A 188 14.76 3.93 10.82
C LYS A 188 13.71 3.92 11.93
N ASP A 189 13.67 4.97 12.74
CA ASP A 189 12.77 5.15 13.88
C ASP A 189 11.40 5.74 13.49
N LYS A 190 11.15 5.91 12.19
CA LYS A 190 9.91 6.45 11.62
C LYS A 190 9.34 5.52 10.54
N PRO A 191 8.01 5.51 10.34
CA PRO A 191 7.37 4.71 9.33
C PRO A 191 7.65 5.24 7.92
N ARG A 192 7.66 4.31 6.96
CA ARG A 192 7.95 4.53 5.54
C ARG A 192 6.77 4.04 4.72
N TYR A 193 6.01 4.98 4.17
CA TYR A 193 4.78 4.73 3.43
C TYR A 193 5.02 4.78 1.93
N LEU A 194 4.94 3.64 1.24
CA LEU A 194 5.04 3.58 -0.22
C LEU A 194 3.65 3.67 -0.85
N MET A 195 3.39 4.78 -1.54
CA MET A 195 2.06 5.11 -2.06
C MET A 195 1.75 4.39 -3.37
N GLY A 196 0.52 3.91 -3.52
CA GLY A 196 -0.01 3.40 -4.80
C GLY A 196 0.44 1.99 -5.21
N VAL A 197 1.13 1.25 -4.34
CA VAL A 197 1.67 -0.09 -4.63
C VAL A 197 0.78 -1.17 -4.01
N GLY A 198 0.32 -2.14 -4.82
CA GLY A 198 -0.61 -3.17 -4.36
C GLY A 198 -0.48 -4.55 -5.00
N TYR A 199 0.39 -4.73 -5.99
CA TYR A 199 0.65 -6.06 -6.54
C TYR A 199 1.48 -6.87 -5.55
N ALA A 200 1.12 -8.14 -5.32
CA ALA A 200 1.67 -8.95 -4.24
C ALA A 200 3.21 -9.04 -4.27
N THR A 201 3.81 -9.23 -5.45
CA THR A 201 5.27 -9.25 -5.63
C THR A 201 5.91 -7.92 -5.27
N ASP A 202 5.30 -6.80 -5.67
CA ASP A 202 5.78 -5.47 -5.33
C ASP A 202 5.77 -5.24 -3.82
N LEU A 203 4.70 -5.66 -3.14
CA LEU A 203 4.59 -5.56 -1.68
C LEU A 203 5.71 -6.34 -0.99
N VAL A 204 5.91 -7.60 -1.34
CA VAL A 204 6.94 -8.47 -0.74
C VAL A 204 8.35 -7.90 -0.97
N VAL A 205 8.64 -7.45 -2.19
CA VAL A 205 9.95 -6.84 -2.52
C VAL A 205 10.14 -5.52 -1.77
N CYS A 206 9.14 -4.63 -1.75
CA CYS A 206 9.28 -3.34 -1.09
C CYS A 206 9.36 -3.46 0.44
N VAL A 207 8.75 -4.49 1.04
CA VAL A 207 9.03 -4.84 2.44
C VAL A 207 10.49 -5.25 2.62
N ALA A 208 11.05 -6.06 1.72
CA ALA A 208 12.48 -6.41 1.77
C ALA A 208 13.41 -5.19 1.62
N LEU A 209 12.96 -4.15 0.89
CA LEU A 209 13.63 -2.86 0.77
C LEU A 209 13.39 -1.92 1.97
N GLY A 210 12.44 -2.25 2.85
CA GLY A 210 12.24 -1.60 4.15
C GLY A 210 11.06 -0.63 4.22
N CYS A 211 10.05 -0.76 3.36
CA CYS A 211 8.76 -0.06 3.48
C CYS A 211 7.84 -0.73 4.52
N ASP A 212 6.98 0.06 5.18
CA ASP A 212 6.07 -0.43 6.25
C ASP A 212 4.59 -0.29 5.91
N MET A 213 4.22 0.68 5.08
CA MET A 213 2.82 1.00 4.80
C MET A 213 2.64 1.04 3.29
N PHE A 214 1.51 0.53 2.83
CA PHE A 214 1.14 0.48 1.41
C PHE A 214 -0.34 0.79 1.26
N ASP A 215 -0.71 1.41 0.15
CA ASP A 215 -2.10 1.57 -0.26
C ASP A 215 -2.22 1.28 -1.76
N CYS A 216 -3.34 0.71 -2.18
CA CYS A 216 -3.65 0.61 -3.60
C CYS A 216 -5.11 0.24 -3.84
N VAL A 217 -5.67 0.72 -4.94
CA VAL A 217 -6.98 0.26 -5.43
C VAL A 217 -6.91 -1.11 -6.12
N TYR A 218 -5.72 -1.72 -6.27
CA TYR A 218 -5.50 -2.98 -6.99
C TYR A 218 -6.49 -4.10 -6.61
N PRO A 219 -6.76 -4.43 -5.34
CA PRO A 219 -7.69 -5.51 -4.97
C PRO A 219 -9.11 -5.27 -5.50
N THR A 220 -9.60 -4.04 -5.33
CA THR A 220 -10.95 -3.64 -5.79
C THR A 220 -11.02 -3.54 -7.32
N ARG A 221 -9.94 -3.12 -7.98
CA ARG A 221 -9.87 -3.06 -9.44
C ARG A 221 -9.81 -4.45 -10.05
N THR A 222 -9.03 -5.36 -9.47
CA THR A 222 -8.94 -6.77 -9.90
C THR A 222 -10.30 -7.47 -9.77
N ALA A 223 -11.06 -7.21 -8.70
CA ALA A 223 -12.41 -7.74 -8.55
C ALA A 223 -13.36 -7.31 -9.69
N ARG A 224 -13.25 -6.07 -10.19
CA ARG A 224 -14.08 -5.57 -11.32
C ARG A 224 -13.87 -6.34 -12.63
N PHE A 225 -12.68 -6.90 -12.82
CA PHE A 225 -12.41 -7.77 -13.97
C PHE A 225 -12.93 -9.20 -13.79
N GLY A 226 -13.57 -9.51 -12.65
CA GLY A 226 -13.99 -10.86 -12.31
C GLY A 226 -12.82 -11.75 -11.90
N SER A 227 -11.75 -11.16 -11.37
CA SER A 227 -10.55 -11.86 -10.94
C SER A 227 -10.42 -11.91 -9.42
N ALA A 228 -10.05 -13.07 -8.91
CA ALA A 228 -9.79 -13.30 -7.49
C ALA A 228 -8.29 -13.53 -7.25
N LEU A 229 -7.71 -12.86 -6.25
CA LEU A 229 -6.30 -13.01 -5.87
C LEU A 229 -6.07 -14.35 -5.17
N VAL A 230 -4.98 -15.03 -5.53
CA VAL A 230 -4.55 -16.31 -4.94
C VAL A 230 -3.03 -16.34 -4.86
N PRO A 231 -2.41 -17.23 -4.06
CA PRO A 231 -0.95 -17.31 -3.94
C PRO A 231 -0.19 -17.47 -5.28
N THR A 232 -0.84 -18.09 -6.27
CA THR A 232 -0.31 -18.31 -7.63
C THR A 232 -0.67 -17.19 -8.62
N GLY A 233 -1.14 -16.04 -8.13
CA GLY A 233 -1.50 -14.88 -8.94
C GLY A 233 -2.98 -14.53 -8.87
N ASN A 234 -3.74 -14.80 -9.95
CA ASN A 234 -5.17 -14.52 -9.98
C ASN A 234 -5.98 -15.57 -10.76
N LEU A 235 -7.16 -15.90 -10.24
CA LEU A 235 -8.15 -16.72 -10.93
C LEU A 235 -9.11 -15.83 -11.71
N GLN A 236 -9.12 -15.95 -13.04
CA GLN A 236 -10.08 -15.26 -13.92
C GLN A 236 -11.41 -16.02 -13.93
N LEU A 237 -12.26 -15.77 -12.94
CA LEU A 237 -13.45 -16.59 -12.66
C LEU A 237 -14.54 -16.52 -13.74
N LYS A 238 -14.45 -15.59 -14.69
CA LYS A 238 -15.32 -15.59 -15.89
C LYS A 238 -15.02 -16.74 -16.85
N LYS A 239 -13.87 -17.41 -16.76
CA LYS A 239 -13.51 -18.53 -17.63
C LYS A 239 -14.37 -19.76 -17.35
N LYS A 240 -14.79 -20.46 -18.42
CA LYS A 240 -15.64 -21.66 -18.36
C LYS A 240 -15.07 -22.80 -17.52
N GLN A 241 -13.76 -22.88 -17.33
CA GLN A 241 -13.12 -23.90 -16.48
C GLN A 241 -13.64 -23.88 -15.03
N TYR A 242 -14.11 -22.72 -14.54
CA TYR A 242 -14.64 -22.58 -13.19
C TYR A 242 -16.13 -22.88 -13.09
N ALA A 243 -16.84 -23.11 -14.20
CA ALA A 243 -18.30 -23.30 -14.19
C ALA A 243 -18.75 -24.55 -13.40
N LYS A 244 -17.86 -25.52 -13.22
CA LYS A 244 -18.11 -26.76 -12.46
C LYS A 244 -17.07 -26.98 -11.34
N ASP A 245 -16.33 -25.93 -10.98
CA ASP A 245 -15.37 -25.99 -9.87
C ASP A 245 -16.08 -25.58 -8.57
N PHE A 246 -16.44 -26.57 -7.76
CA PHE A 246 -17.20 -26.35 -6.52
C PHE A 246 -16.32 -26.06 -5.30
N GLY A 247 -15.00 -25.96 -5.47
CA GLY A 247 -14.10 -25.53 -4.40
C GLY A 247 -14.20 -24.03 -4.10
N PRO A 248 -13.67 -23.57 -2.94
CA PRO A 248 -13.54 -22.14 -2.63
C PRO A 248 -12.51 -21.48 -3.57
N ILE A 249 -12.43 -20.14 -3.57
CA ILE A 249 -11.37 -19.43 -4.33
C ILE A 249 -10.00 -19.94 -3.88
N ASP A 250 -9.76 -19.99 -2.58
CA ASP A 250 -8.56 -20.49 -1.94
C ASP A 250 -8.97 -21.29 -0.69
N PRO A 251 -8.61 -22.59 -0.57
CA PRO A 251 -8.97 -23.40 0.59
C PRO A 251 -8.32 -22.94 1.90
N GLU A 252 -7.21 -22.22 1.84
CA GLU A 252 -6.51 -21.70 3.03
C GLU A 252 -7.03 -20.31 3.46
N CYS A 253 -7.86 -19.68 2.62
CA CYS A 253 -8.36 -18.33 2.90
C CYS A 253 -9.52 -18.34 3.90
N THR A 254 -9.35 -17.61 5.00
CA THR A 254 -10.36 -17.50 6.05
C THR A 254 -11.46 -16.46 5.79
N CYS A 255 -11.53 -15.85 4.60
CA CYS A 255 -12.50 -14.77 4.35
C CYS A 255 -13.95 -15.29 4.26
N PRO A 256 -14.97 -14.44 4.53
CA PRO A 256 -16.37 -14.84 4.44
C PRO A 256 -16.78 -15.39 3.06
N THR A 257 -16.15 -14.92 1.98
CA THR A 257 -16.40 -15.40 0.62
C THR A 257 -15.98 -16.87 0.46
N CYS A 258 -14.74 -17.22 0.84
CA CYS A 258 -14.24 -18.60 0.71
C CYS A 258 -14.99 -19.59 1.61
N ARG A 259 -15.52 -19.14 2.76
CA ARG A 259 -16.32 -20.01 3.64
C ARG A 259 -17.72 -20.32 3.11
N LYS A 260 -18.28 -19.47 2.26
CA LYS A 260 -19.70 -19.52 1.86
C LYS A 260 -19.95 -19.79 0.38
N HIS A 261 -18.97 -19.51 -0.47
CA HIS A 261 -19.16 -19.48 -1.92
C HIS A 261 -18.07 -20.26 -2.66
N SER A 262 -18.50 -21.08 -3.61
CA SER A 262 -17.60 -21.79 -4.52
C SER A 262 -17.21 -20.93 -5.73
N ARG A 263 -16.16 -21.36 -6.43
CA ARG A 263 -15.74 -20.76 -7.72
C ARG A 263 -16.86 -20.87 -8.76
N ALA A 264 -17.60 -21.99 -8.81
CA ALA A 264 -18.74 -22.18 -9.70
C ALA A 264 -19.90 -21.22 -9.41
N PHE A 265 -20.22 -21.00 -8.12
CA PHE A 265 -21.23 -20.01 -7.73
C PHE A 265 -20.81 -18.61 -8.18
N LEU A 266 -19.56 -18.21 -7.91
CA LEU A 266 -19.05 -16.90 -8.30
C LEU A 266 -18.96 -16.75 -9.83
N HIS A 267 -18.60 -17.82 -10.55
CA HIS A 267 -18.63 -17.87 -12.01
C HIS A 267 -20.03 -17.59 -12.55
N ALA A 268 -21.05 -18.29 -12.04
CA ALA A 268 -22.43 -18.06 -12.45
C ALA A 268 -22.88 -16.63 -12.11
N LEU A 269 -22.57 -16.16 -10.89
CA LEU A 269 -22.93 -14.83 -10.42
C LEU A 269 -22.30 -13.72 -11.29
N LEU A 270 -21.04 -13.88 -11.72
CA LEU A 270 -20.38 -12.94 -12.65
C LEU A 270 -21.10 -12.80 -14.00
N HIS A 271 -21.92 -13.78 -14.40
CA HIS A 271 -22.69 -13.76 -15.65
C HIS A 271 -24.16 -13.36 -15.44
N SER A 272 -24.72 -13.56 -14.25
CA SER A 272 -26.13 -13.25 -13.95
C SER A 272 -26.34 -11.96 -13.16
N ASP A 273 -25.49 -11.70 -12.15
CA ASP A 273 -25.49 -10.47 -11.34
C ASP A 273 -24.04 -10.08 -11.00
N ASN A 274 -23.47 -9.31 -11.92
CA ASN A 274 -22.09 -8.87 -11.82
C ASN A 274 -21.86 -8.07 -10.52
N THR A 275 -22.83 -7.28 -10.05
CA THR A 275 -22.63 -6.40 -8.87
C THR A 275 -22.40 -7.20 -7.60
N ALA A 276 -23.22 -8.22 -7.33
CA ALA A 276 -23.05 -9.09 -6.17
C ALA A 276 -21.73 -9.89 -6.26
N ALA A 277 -21.36 -10.36 -7.45
CA ALA A 277 -20.07 -11.02 -7.63
C ALA A 277 -18.88 -10.10 -7.30
N LEU A 278 -18.91 -8.85 -7.78
CA LEU A 278 -17.87 -7.86 -7.49
C LEU A 278 -17.71 -7.61 -5.99
N HIS A 279 -18.81 -7.61 -5.23
CA HIS A 279 -18.78 -7.47 -3.77
C HIS A 279 -18.00 -8.63 -3.11
N HIS A 280 -18.36 -9.87 -3.44
CA HIS A 280 -17.69 -11.06 -2.88
C HIS A 280 -16.20 -11.14 -3.25
N LEU A 281 -15.85 -10.80 -4.50
CA LEU A 281 -14.46 -10.75 -4.94
C LEU A 281 -13.68 -9.62 -4.27
N THR A 282 -14.33 -8.49 -3.98
CA THR A 282 -13.68 -7.38 -3.25
C THR A 282 -13.34 -7.78 -1.83
N ILE A 283 -14.28 -8.43 -1.11
CA ILE A 283 -14.04 -8.98 0.23
C ILE A 283 -12.85 -9.95 0.21
N HIS A 284 -12.85 -10.90 -0.72
CA HIS A 284 -11.78 -11.89 -0.86
C HIS A 284 -10.42 -11.23 -1.15
N ASN A 285 -10.36 -10.34 -2.14
CA ASN A 285 -9.11 -9.72 -2.55
C ASN A 285 -8.52 -8.82 -1.45
N ILE A 286 -9.35 -8.13 -0.67
CA ILE A 286 -8.86 -7.36 0.49
C ILE A 286 -8.35 -8.30 1.58
N ALA A 287 -9.11 -9.37 1.90
CA ALA A 287 -8.69 -10.36 2.88
C ALA A 287 -7.33 -10.98 2.51
N TYR A 288 -7.11 -11.29 1.22
CA TYR A 288 -5.84 -11.79 0.72
C TYR A 288 -4.68 -10.82 1.02
N GLN A 289 -4.84 -9.51 0.78
CA GLN A 289 -3.79 -8.52 1.06
C GLN A 289 -3.47 -8.43 2.55
N LEU A 290 -4.49 -8.46 3.39
CA LEU A 290 -4.33 -8.42 4.85
C LEU A 290 -3.63 -9.69 5.36
N GLN A 291 -4.03 -10.86 4.86
CA GLN A 291 -3.40 -12.15 5.17
C GLN A 291 -1.94 -12.18 4.69
N LEU A 292 -1.65 -11.68 3.48
CA LEU A 292 -0.29 -11.59 2.95
C LEU A 292 0.59 -10.72 3.86
N MET A 293 0.14 -9.54 4.25
CA MET A 293 0.91 -8.65 5.14
C MET A 293 1.08 -9.24 6.54
N SER A 294 0.05 -9.91 7.07
CA SER A 294 0.15 -10.65 8.34
C SER A 294 1.19 -11.77 8.27
N ALA A 295 1.20 -12.54 7.18
CA ALA A 295 2.17 -13.63 6.98
C ALA A 295 3.60 -13.10 6.78
N VAL A 296 3.76 -12.00 6.04
CA VAL A 296 5.03 -11.28 5.91
C VAL A 296 5.54 -10.85 7.28
N ARG A 297 4.70 -10.18 8.08
CA ARG A 297 5.07 -9.74 9.44
C ARG A 297 5.49 -10.91 10.32
N ALA A 298 4.71 -11.98 10.35
CA ALA A 298 5.01 -13.18 11.13
C ALA A 298 6.39 -13.73 10.75
N SER A 299 6.71 -13.81 9.46
CA SER A 299 8.01 -14.30 8.99
C SER A 299 9.20 -13.42 9.39
N ILE A 300 9.01 -12.10 9.53
CA ILE A 300 10.04 -11.17 10.02
C ILE A 300 10.25 -11.37 11.52
N VAL A 301 9.16 -11.45 12.30
CA VAL A 301 9.22 -11.69 13.75
C VAL A 301 9.88 -13.04 14.06
N GLU A 302 9.55 -14.07 13.29
CA GLU A 302 10.09 -15.42 13.42
C GLU A 302 11.47 -15.61 12.76
N GLN A 303 12.11 -14.52 12.29
CA GLN A 303 13.46 -14.54 11.70
C GLN A 303 13.63 -15.49 10.50
N ARG A 304 12.56 -15.68 9.72
CA ARG A 304 12.51 -16.53 8.51
C ARG A 304 12.02 -15.79 7.25
N PHE A 305 12.14 -14.45 7.23
CA PHE A 305 11.66 -13.64 6.10
C PHE A 305 12.30 -14.01 4.74
N PRO A 306 13.63 -14.26 4.62
CA PRO A 306 14.20 -14.69 3.34
C PRO A 306 13.57 -15.99 2.81
N ASP A 307 13.25 -16.95 3.69
CA ASP A 307 12.61 -18.22 3.32
C ASP A 307 11.16 -18.00 2.89
N PHE A 308 10.45 -17.10 3.58
CA PHE A 308 9.13 -16.66 3.16
C PHE A 308 9.16 -16.08 1.74
N VAL A 309 10.12 -15.19 1.42
CA VAL A 309 10.26 -14.62 0.07
C VAL A 309 10.53 -15.72 -0.97
N ARG A 310 11.45 -16.64 -0.69
CA ARG A 310 11.74 -17.77 -1.60
C ARG A 310 10.50 -18.63 -1.86
N ASN A 311 9.74 -18.97 -0.82
CA ASN A 311 8.51 -19.74 -0.96
C ASN A 311 7.42 -18.98 -1.70
N PHE A 312 7.25 -17.69 -1.41
CA PHE A 312 6.30 -16.81 -2.09
C PHE A 312 6.60 -16.74 -3.59
N MET A 313 7.85 -16.46 -3.97
CA MET A 313 8.27 -16.36 -5.38
C MET A 313 8.10 -17.69 -6.12
N ARG A 314 8.48 -18.82 -5.49
CA ARG A 314 8.25 -20.16 -6.03
C ARG A 314 6.76 -20.44 -6.25
N THR A 315 5.90 -20.04 -5.32
CA THR A 315 4.45 -20.25 -5.45
C THR A 315 3.85 -19.37 -6.55
N MET A 316 4.27 -18.10 -6.64
CA MET A 316 3.77 -17.13 -7.62
C MET A 316 4.19 -17.47 -9.06
N TYR A 317 5.43 -17.91 -9.25
CA TYR A 317 6.04 -18.06 -10.59
C TYR A 317 6.43 -19.51 -10.93
N GLY A 318 6.23 -20.46 -10.02
CA GLY A 318 6.60 -21.88 -10.18
C GLY A 318 8.07 -22.15 -9.89
N ASP A 319 8.97 -21.46 -10.61
CA ASP A 319 10.42 -21.59 -10.45
C ASP A 319 11.11 -20.22 -10.41
N HIS A 320 12.29 -20.16 -9.79
CA HIS A 320 13.10 -18.94 -9.65
C HIS A 320 13.50 -18.33 -11.01
N THR A 321 13.63 -19.14 -12.07
CA THR A 321 13.93 -18.65 -13.43
C THR A 321 12.77 -17.87 -14.06
N PHE A 322 11.54 -18.08 -13.60
CA PHE A 322 10.35 -17.33 -14.05
C PHE A 322 10.07 -16.09 -13.22
N CYS A 323 10.86 -15.85 -12.16
CA CYS A 323 10.73 -14.63 -11.37
C CYS A 323 11.16 -13.41 -12.21
N PRO A 324 10.41 -12.30 -12.19
CA PRO A 324 10.78 -11.11 -12.94
C PRO A 324 12.17 -10.60 -12.56
N THR A 325 13.01 -10.30 -13.57
CA THR A 325 14.40 -9.88 -13.38
C THR A 325 14.53 -8.73 -12.38
N TRP A 326 13.65 -7.72 -12.47
CA TRP A 326 13.66 -6.57 -11.57
C TRP A 326 13.47 -6.97 -10.08
N ALA A 327 12.65 -8.00 -9.81
CA ALA A 327 12.40 -8.45 -8.45
C ALA A 327 13.59 -9.25 -7.91
N THR A 328 14.19 -10.09 -8.76
CA THR A 328 15.42 -10.83 -8.45
C THR A 328 16.58 -9.88 -8.12
N GLU A 329 16.80 -8.85 -8.95
CA GLU A 329 17.83 -7.82 -8.72
C GLU A 329 17.57 -7.02 -7.44
N ALA A 330 16.32 -6.59 -7.22
CA ALA A 330 15.94 -5.85 -6.02
C ALA A 330 16.19 -6.65 -4.74
N LEU A 331 15.79 -7.93 -4.72
CA LEU A 331 16.01 -8.82 -3.58
C LEU A 331 17.49 -9.10 -3.34
N ALA A 332 18.27 -9.32 -4.41
CA ALA A 332 19.70 -9.53 -4.31
C ALA A 332 20.42 -8.31 -3.72
N SER A 333 19.95 -7.09 -4.04
CA SER A 333 20.50 -5.84 -3.49
C SER A 333 20.40 -5.73 -1.96
N VAL A 334 19.51 -6.51 -1.34
CA VAL A 334 19.31 -6.61 0.11
C VAL A 334 19.56 -8.03 0.64
N GLY A 335 20.42 -8.79 -0.04
CA GLY A 335 20.94 -10.07 0.47
C GLY A 335 19.96 -11.25 0.45
N ILE A 336 18.90 -11.20 -0.36
CA ILE A 336 17.99 -12.32 -0.59
C ILE A 336 18.22 -12.86 -2.01
N THR A 337 18.70 -14.10 -2.12
CA THR A 337 18.83 -14.83 -3.39
C THR A 337 17.70 -15.85 -3.53
N LEU A 338 17.21 -16.06 -4.76
CA LEU A 338 16.12 -16.99 -5.07
C LEU A 338 16.58 -18.39 -5.49
N SER A 339 17.90 -18.57 -5.63
CA SER A 339 18.57 -19.84 -5.96
C SER A 339 18.37 -20.92 -4.90
#